data_AF-A0A8H6QEN1-F1
#
_entry.id   AF-A0A8H6QEN1-F1
#
_cell.length_a   1.000
_cell.length_b   1.000
_cell.length_c   1.000
_cell.angle_alpha   90.00
_cell.angle_beta   90.00
_cell.angle_gamma   90.00
#
_symmetry.space_group_name_H-M   'P 1'
#
loop_
_entity.id
_entity.type
_entity.pdbx_description
1 polymer ?
#
loop_
_entity_poly.entity_id
_entity_poly.type
_entity_poly.pdbx_seq_one_letter_code
_entity_poly.pdbx_strand_id
1 'polypeptide(L)'
;MPKHIIFDVVGTCVSFDAYFAAISRTIGSKLHAHGITAKHFGYTWMTAAELEFTFLSISESYRSYKDVMRALFYRTLFMAGVPNPRAEFTDEEREACIAGYASLQLRAELATAFERLRSAGFEVWCWGGDARGEGVEL
;
A
#
# COMPACT_ATOMS: atom_id res chain seq x y z
N MET A 1 -22.22 -15.33 24.41
CA MET A 1 -20.87 -15.21 23.80
C MET A 1 -20.82 -13.88 23.06
N PRO A 2 -19.76 -13.07 23.20
CA PRO A 2 -19.60 -11.86 22.41
C PRO A 2 -19.56 -12.20 20.93
N LYS A 3 -20.11 -11.33 20.07
CA LYS A 3 -19.96 -11.46 18.62
C LYS A 3 -18.71 -10.68 18.21
N HIS A 4 -17.82 -11.29 17.45
CA HIS A 4 -16.59 -10.64 17.01
C HIS A 4 -16.72 -10.18 15.55
N ILE A 5 -16.15 -9.01 15.24
CA ILE A 5 -15.92 -8.54 13.87
C ILE A 5 -14.43 -8.26 13.72
N ILE A 6 -13.83 -8.81 12.68
CA ILE A 6 -12.41 -8.64 12.38
C ILE A 6 -12.30 -7.87 11.07
N PHE A 7 -11.66 -6.70 11.11
CA PHE A 7 -11.37 -5.89 9.94
C PHE A 7 -9.98 -6.20 9.42
N ASP A 8 -9.89 -6.39 8.11
CA ASP A 8 -8.63 -6.14 7.42
C ASP A 8 -8.20 -4.67 7.63
N VAL A 9 -6.89 -4.42 7.70
CA VAL A 9 -6.36 -3.08 7.95
C VAL A 9 -6.11 -2.32 6.66
N VAL A 10 -5.37 -2.89 5.70
CA VAL A 10 -4.79 -2.15 4.58
C VAL A 10 -5.78 -2.06 3.41
N GLY A 11 -6.17 -0.83 3.04
CA GLY A 11 -7.21 -0.60 2.03
C GLY A 11 -8.62 -0.59 2.60
N THR A 12 -8.84 -1.23 3.76
CA THR A 12 -10.09 -1.22 4.52
C THR A 12 -10.10 -0.12 5.58
N CYS A 13 -9.31 -0.25 6.65
CA CYS A 13 -9.22 0.75 7.73
C CYS A 13 -8.31 1.94 7.38
N VAL A 14 -7.20 1.67 6.69
CA VAL A 14 -6.27 2.71 6.21
C VAL A 14 -6.44 2.94 4.70
N SER A 15 -6.32 4.20 4.28
CA SER A 15 -6.43 4.61 2.87
C SER A 15 -5.07 4.72 2.20
N PHE A 16 -5.02 4.47 0.88
CA PHE A 16 -3.84 4.67 0.03
C PHE A 16 -3.61 6.14 -0.40
N ASP A 17 -4.40 7.09 0.09
CA ASP A 17 -4.28 8.50 -0.31
C ASP A 17 -2.89 9.09 0.00
N ALA A 18 -2.33 8.78 1.18
CA ALA A 18 -0.99 9.22 1.56
C ALA A 18 0.09 8.68 0.60
N TYR A 19 -0.05 7.44 0.16
CA TYR A 19 0.84 6.80 -0.80
C TYR A 19 0.75 7.46 -2.19
N PHE A 20 -0.46 7.70 -2.71
CA PHE A 20 -0.62 8.39 -3.99
C PHE A 20 -0.13 9.85 -3.94
N ALA A 21 -0.36 10.54 -2.82
CA ALA A 21 0.13 11.89 -2.61
C ALA A 21 1.67 11.94 -2.56
N ALA A 22 2.31 10.94 -1.94
CA ALA A 22 3.77 10.82 -1.95
C ALA A 22 4.32 10.61 -3.36
N ILE A 23 3.73 9.71 -4.16
CA ILE A 23 4.14 9.52 -5.56
C ILE A 23 3.97 10.81 -6.36
N SER A 24 2.83 11.47 -6.22
CA SER A 24 2.53 12.71 -6.95
C SER A 24 3.55 13.81 -6.61
N ARG A 25 3.90 13.97 -5.33
CA ARG A 25 4.89 14.94 -4.87
C ARG A 25 6.31 14.60 -5.34
N THR A 26 6.70 13.33 -5.33
CA THR A 26 8.08 12.91 -5.60
C THR A 26 8.37 12.81 -7.10
N ILE A 27 7.52 12.12 -7.86
CA ILE A 27 7.78 11.79 -9.27
C ILE A 27 6.63 12.15 -10.22
N GLY A 28 5.60 12.83 -9.72
CA GLY A 28 4.39 13.12 -10.51
C GLY A 28 4.67 13.90 -11.80
N SER A 29 5.56 14.90 -11.76
CA SER A 29 5.93 15.67 -12.96
C SER A 29 6.57 14.80 -14.05
N LYS A 30 7.45 13.86 -13.68
CA LYS A 30 8.07 12.90 -14.60
C LYS A 30 7.04 11.94 -15.17
N LEU A 31 6.16 11.40 -14.34
CA LEU A 31 5.06 10.53 -14.78
C LEU A 31 4.14 11.24 -15.79
N HIS A 32 3.81 12.51 -15.55
CA HIS A 32 2.97 13.30 -16.45
C HIS A 32 3.59 13.52 -17.82
N ALA A 33 4.93 13.61 -17.94
CA ALA A 33 5.61 13.69 -19.23
C ALA A 33 5.37 12.44 -20.11
N HIS A 34 5.03 11.31 -19.50
CA HIS A 34 4.67 10.05 -20.16
C HIS A 34 3.15 9.81 -20.21
N GLY A 35 2.32 10.80 -19.85
CA GLY A 35 0.86 10.65 -19.83
C GLY A 35 0.34 9.79 -18.66
N ILE A 36 1.16 9.54 -17.64
CA ILE A 36 0.83 8.68 -16.50
C ILE A 36 0.44 9.54 -15.31
N THR A 37 -0.66 9.19 -14.63
CA THR A 37 -1.02 9.83 -13.34
C THR A 37 -0.36 9.08 -12.18
N ALA A 38 -0.05 9.81 -11.10
CA ALA A 38 0.48 9.20 -9.88
C ALA A 38 -0.43 8.09 -9.32
N LYS A 39 -1.76 8.28 -9.40
CA LYS A 39 -2.75 7.29 -8.97
C LYS A 39 -2.69 6.03 -9.83
N HIS A 40 -2.62 6.17 -11.15
CA HIS A 40 -2.51 5.03 -12.06
C HIS A 40 -1.20 4.27 -11.82
N PHE A 41 -0.06 4.96 -11.76
CA PHE A 41 1.23 4.33 -11.48
C PHE A 41 1.24 3.63 -10.12
N GLY A 42 0.82 4.34 -9.06
CA GLY A 42 0.80 3.79 -7.71
C GLY A 42 -0.07 2.55 -7.59
N TYR A 43 -1.25 2.55 -8.22
CA TYR A 43 -2.15 1.41 -8.29
C TYR A 43 -1.50 0.22 -9.01
N THR A 44 -0.98 0.44 -10.21
CA THR A 44 -0.33 -0.61 -11.00
C THR A 44 0.87 -1.22 -10.27
N TRP A 45 1.68 -0.38 -9.61
CA TRP A 45 2.84 -0.83 -8.85
C TRP A 45 2.46 -1.67 -7.63
N MET A 46 1.53 -1.18 -6.79
CA MET A 46 1.13 -1.92 -5.59
C MET A 46 0.41 -3.23 -5.94
N THR A 47 -0.42 -3.25 -6.98
CA THR A 47 -1.10 -4.48 -7.42
C THR A 47 -0.09 -5.51 -7.95
N ALA A 48 0.91 -5.08 -8.73
CA ALA A 48 1.97 -5.98 -9.17
C ALA A 48 2.81 -6.52 -7.99
N ALA A 49 3.07 -5.67 -6.99
CA ALA A 49 3.80 -6.07 -5.79
C ALA A 49 3.01 -7.05 -4.91
N GLU A 50 1.69 -6.83 -4.75
CA GLU A 50 0.81 -7.74 -4.01
C GLU A 50 0.78 -9.14 -4.62
N LEU A 51 0.69 -9.20 -5.95
CA LEU A 51 0.71 -10.47 -6.67
C LEU A 51 2.04 -11.21 -6.49
N GLU A 52 3.16 -10.52 -6.64
CA GLU A 52 4.50 -11.09 -6.49
C GLU A 52 4.77 -11.51 -5.03
N PHE A 53 4.39 -10.67 -4.06
CA PHE A 53 4.49 -10.98 -2.63
C PHE A 53 3.68 -12.23 -2.27
N THR A 54 2.46 -12.35 -2.82
CA THR A 54 1.61 -13.52 -2.64
C THR A 54 2.29 -14.78 -3.17
N PHE A 55 2.81 -14.74 -4.40
CA PHE A 55 3.49 -15.89 -4.99
C PHE A 55 4.73 -16.32 -4.21
N LEU A 56 5.56 -15.36 -3.77
CA LEU A 56 6.72 -15.62 -2.93
C LEU A 56 6.34 -16.23 -1.58
N SER A 57 5.23 -15.79 -0.99
CA SER A 57 4.74 -16.29 0.29
C SER A 57 4.23 -17.72 0.20
N ILE A 58 3.46 -18.05 -0.85
CA ILE A 58 2.94 -19.42 -1.03
C ILE A 58 4.02 -20.40 -1.51
N SER A 59 5.13 -19.91 -2.08
CA SER A 59 6.25 -20.73 -2.54
C SER A 59 7.38 -20.85 -1.50
N GLU A 60 7.09 -20.60 -0.22
CA GLU A 60 8.05 -20.65 0.90
C GLU A 60 9.30 -19.76 0.71
N SER A 61 9.21 -18.75 -0.17
CA SER A 61 10.30 -17.87 -0.56
C SER A 61 10.08 -16.44 -0.05
N TYR A 62 9.57 -16.32 1.18
CA TYR A 62 9.14 -15.06 1.77
C TYR A 62 10.14 -13.92 1.57
N ARG A 63 9.60 -12.76 1.21
CA ARG A 63 10.29 -11.47 1.15
C ARG A 63 9.37 -10.41 1.75
N SER A 64 9.93 -9.39 2.38
CA SER A 64 9.11 -8.30 2.89
C SER A 64 8.39 -7.59 1.72
N TYR A 65 7.15 -7.14 1.94
CA TYR A 65 6.41 -6.40 0.93
C TYR A 65 7.19 -5.16 0.42
N LYS A 66 7.94 -4.51 1.32
CA LYS A 66 8.83 -3.39 0.99
C LYS A 66 9.89 -3.78 -0.04
N ASP A 67 10.52 -4.94 0.11
CA ASP A 67 11.56 -5.40 -0.82
C ASP A 67 10.98 -5.78 -2.17
N VAL A 68 9.77 -6.38 -2.18
CA VAL A 68 9.03 -6.64 -3.42
C VAL A 68 8.72 -5.33 -4.14
N MET A 69 8.15 -4.34 -3.44
CA MET A 69 7.90 -3.00 -4.00
C MET A 69 9.17 -2.41 -4.61
N ARG A 70 10.31 -2.44 -3.89
CA ARG A 70 11.60 -1.96 -4.41
C ARG A 70 12.02 -2.64 -5.70
N ALA A 71 11.93 -3.96 -5.73
CA ALA A 71 12.32 -4.76 -6.89
C ALA A 71 11.47 -4.44 -8.12
N LEU A 72 10.19 -4.09 -7.92
CA LEU A 72 9.25 -3.89 -9.01
C LEU A 72 9.19 -2.46 -9.55
N PHE A 73 9.71 -1.45 -8.85
CA PHE A 73 9.55 -0.04 -9.23
C PHE A 73 9.89 0.27 -10.70
N TYR A 74 11.11 -0.04 -11.13
CA TYR A 74 11.55 0.22 -12.51
C TYR A 74 10.84 -0.67 -13.53
N ARG A 75 10.53 -1.93 -13.16
CA ARG A 75 9.76 -2.85 -14.01
C ARG A 75 8.38 -2.27 -14.29
N THR A 76 7.70 -1.77 -13.27
CA THR A 76 6.38 -1.15 -13.40
C THR A 76 6.43 0.12 -14.23
N LEU A 77 7.43 0.99 -14.04
CA LEU A 77 7.62 2.19 -14.88
C LEU A 77 7.77 1.82 -16.36
N PHE A 78 8.59 0.81 -16.66
CA PHE A 78 8.76 0.31 -18.02
C PHE A 78 7.44 -0.20 -18.61
N MET A 79 6.73 -1.03 -17.87
CA MET A 79 5.42 -1.58 -18.31
C MET A 79 4.34 -0.50 -18.42
N ALA A 80 4.47 0.62 -17.70
CA ALA A 80 3.57 1.76 -17.79
C ALA A 80 3.90 2.71 -18.97
N GLY A 81 4.96 2.43 -19.75
CA GLY A 81 5.30 3.17 -20.96
C GLY A 81 6.53 4.07 -20.87
N VAL A 82 7.29 4.04 -19.77
CA VAL A 82 8.56 4.77 -19.65
C VAL A 82 9.69 3.98 -20.33
N PRO A 83 10.29 4.44 -21.44
CA PRO A 83 11.21 3.61 -22.23
C PRO A 83 12.53 3.29 -21.53
N ASN A 84 13.08 4.23 -20.75
CA ASN A 84 14.32 4.03 -20.00
C ASN A 84 14.18 4.52 -18.54
N PRO A 85 13.48 3.77 -17.68
CA PRO A 85 13.17 4.23 -16.32
C PRO A 85 14.40 4.55 -15.48
N ARG A 86 15.51 3.81 -15.65
CA ARG A 86 16.74 4.01 -14.88
C ARG A 86 17.55 5.24 -15.30
N ALA A 87 17.25 5.83 -16.45
CA ALA A 87 17.86 7.09 -16.86
C ALA A 87 17.07 8.31 -16.34
N GLU A 88 15.79 8.13 -16.02
CA GLU A 88 14.88 9.24 -15.66
C GLU A 88 14.50 9.26 -14.18
N PHE A 89 14.47 8.10 -13.51
CA PHE A 89 14.05 7.95 -12.12
C PHE A 89 15.20 7.40 -11.27
N THR A 90 15.20 7.75 -9.98
CA THR A 90 16.28 7.33 -9.06
C THR A 90 15.81 6.40 -7.93
N ASP A 91 16.78 5.75 -7.31
CA ASP A 91 16.52 4.90 -6.14
C ASP A 91 16.04 5.71 -4.93
N GLU A 92 16.49 6.96 -4.79
CA GLU A 92 16.03 7.87 -3.73
C GLU A 92 14.57 8.26 -3.94
N GLU A 93 14.16 8.52 -5.18
CA GLU A 93 12.76 8.79 -5.54
C GLU A 93 11.87 7.57 -5.26
N ARG A 94 12.35 6.36 -5.58
CA ARG A 94 11.68 5.10 -5.22
C ARG A 94 11.47 5.01 -3.71
N GLU A 95 12.53 5.18 -2.91
CA GLU A 95 12.42 5.08 -1.44
C GLU A 95 11.48 6.14 -0.87
N ALA A 96 11.48 7.36 -1.41
CA ALA A 96 10.54 8.41 -1.01
C ALA A 96 9.08 8.07 -1.34
N CYS A 97 8.81 7.39 -2.46
CA CYS A 97 7.48 6.88 -2.78
C CYS A 97 7.06 5.75 -1.83
N ILE A 98 7.97 4.80 -1.52
CA ILE A 98 7.73 3.70 -0.57
C ILE A 98 7.45 4.23 0.83
N ALA A 99 8.13 5.30 1.26
CA ALA A 99 7.86 5.93 2.55
C ALA A 99 6.41 6.44 2.66
N GLY A 100 5.77 6.81 1.55
CA GLY A 100 4.34 7.14 1.50
C GLY A 100 3.42 5.95 1.77
N TYR A 101 3.84 4.73 1.42
CA TYR A 101 3.12 3.51 1.76
C TYR A 101 3.30 3.14 3.24
N ALA A 102 4.45 3.47 3.84
CA ALA A 102 4.64 3.27 5.28
C ALA A 102 3.85 4.28 6.14
N SER A 103 3.31 5.34 5.53
CA SER A 103 2.57 6.41 6.22
C SER A 103 1.08 6.42 5.89
N LEU A 104 0.49 5.27 5.54
CA LEU A 104 -0.96 5.17 5.35
C LEU A 104 -1.71 5.62 6.60
N GLN A 105 -2.81 6.32 6.38
CA GLN A 105 -3.58 6.95 7.43
C GLN A 105 -4.94 6.28 7.55
N LEU A 106 -5.47 6.26 8.78
CA LEU A 106 -6.81 5.79 9.05
C LEU A 106 -7.84 6.65 8.33
N ARG A 107 -8.91 6.01 7.88
CA ARG A 107 -10.11 6.71 7.39
C ARG A 107 -10.76 7.47 8.53
N ALA A 108 -11.16 8.71 8.29
CA ALA A 108 -11.73 9.59 9.32
C ALA A 108 -13.03 9.01 9.93
N GLU A 109 -13.77 8.25 9.12
CA GLU A 109 -15.06 7.65 9.50
C GLU A 109 -14.90 6.40 10.38
N LEU A 110 -13.69 5.84 10.51
CA LEU A 110 -13.44 4.56 11.17
C LEU A 110 -13.83 4.58 12.64
N ALA A 111 -13.48 5.66 13.36
CA ALA A 111 -13.81 5.81 14.77
C ALA A 111 -15.32 5.75 15.02
N THR A 112 -16.10 6.46 14.19
CA THR A 112 -17.57 6.46 14.27
C THR A 112 -18.15 5.08 13.93
N ALA A 113 -17.58 4.39 12.94
CA ALA A 113 -18.03 3.05 12.57
C ALA A 113 -17.77 2.04 13.69
N PHE A 114 -16.58 2.07 14.30
CA PHE A 114 -16.20 1.16 15.39
C PHE A 114 -17.01 1.41 16.65
N GLU A 115 -17.28 2.67 16.99
CA GLU A 115 -18.16 3.02 18.10
C GLU A 115 -19.55 2.41 17.93
N ARG A 116 -20.17 2.56 16.75
CA ARG A 116 -21.49 1.99 16.45
C ARG A 116 -21.54 0.47 16.61
N LEU A 117 -20.49 -0.22 16.16
CA LEU A 117 -20.39 -1.68 16.30
C LEU A 117 -20.21 -2.11 17.75
N ARG A 118 -19.34 -1.42 18.49
CA ARG A 118 -19.13 -1.67 19.92
C ARG A 118 -20.41 -1.42 20.72
N SER A 119 -21.14 -0.34 20.44
CA SER A 119 -22.45 -0.06 21.06
C SER A 119 -23.52 -1.12 20.74
N ALA A 120 -23.42 -1.80 19.60
CA ALA A 120 -24.30 -2.90 19.23
C ALA A 120 -23.89 -4.26 19.87
N GLY A 121 -22.87 -4.28 20.72
CA GLY A 121 -22.41 -5.47 21.45
C GLY A 121 -21.41 -6.33 20.69
N PHE A 122 -20.77 -5.79 19.65
CA PHE A 122 -19.66 -6.46 18.97
C PHE A 122 -18.30 -6.12 19.61
N GLU A 123 -17.42 -7.11 19.66
CA GLU A 123 -15.99 -6.90 19.90
C GLU A 123 -15.29 -6.73 18.56
N VAL A 124 -14.60 -5.59 18.39
CA VAL A 124 -14.02 -5.17 17.11
C VAL A 124 -12.52 -5.34 17.14
N TRP A 125 -11.99 -6.07 16.17
CA TRP A 125 -10.58 -6.38 15.99
C TRP A 125 -10.07 -5.89 14.65
N CYS A 126 -8.77 -5.66 14.57
CA CYS A 126 -8.07 -5.33 13.32
C CYS A 126 -6.92 -6.32 13.09
N TRP A 127 -6.83 -6.84 11.87
CA TRP A 127 -5.76 -7.74 11.43
C TRP A 127 -5.15 -7.18 10.15
N GLY A 128 -3.85 -6.85 10.17
CA GLY A 128 -3.06 -6.50 8.97
C GLY A 128 -2.00 -7.55 8.64
N GLY A 129 -1.69 -7.73 7.36
CA GLY A 129 -0.76 -8.76 6.85
C GLY A 129 0.75 -8.58 7.13
N ASP A 130 1.15 -7.80 8.14
CA ASP A 130 2.54 -7.89 8.66
C ASP A 130 2.61 -9.13 9.56
N ALA A 131 3.54 -10.04 9.27
CA ALA A 131 3.77 -11.30 9.97
C ALA A 131 4.16 -11.18 11.46
N ARG A 132 3.99 -10.01 12.07
CA ARG A 132 3.91 -9.84 13.51
C ARG A 132 2.44 -9.74 13.89
N GLY A 133 1.87 -10.87 14.31
CA GLY A 133 0.49 -11.00 14.79
C GLY A 133 0.19 -10.23 16.09
N GLU A 134 0.72 -9.02 16.21
CA GLU A 134 0.31 -8.05 17.21
C GLU A 134 -0.88 -7.30 16.62
N GLY A 135 -2.04 -7.50 17.22
CA GLY A 135 -3.23 -6.74 16.86
C GLY A 135 -2.86 -5.25 16.83
N VAL A 136 -3.11 -4.60 15.70
CA VAL A 136 -2.96 -3.14 15.64
C VAL A 136 -4.11 -2.59 16.47
N GLU A 137 -3.82 -2.09 17.67
CA GLU A 137 -4.78 -1.29 18.42
C GLU A 137 -5.03 0.01 17.62
N LEU A 138 -6.20 0.07 16.99
CA LEU A 138 -6.75 1.25 16.31
C LEU A 138 -7.73 1.99 17.23
#